data_AF-A0A8S1SMG5-F1
#
_entry.id   AF-A0A8S1SMG5-F1
#
_cell.length_a   1.000
_cell.length_b   1.000
_cell.length_c   1.000
_cell.angle_alpha   90.00
_cell.angle_beta   90.00
_cell.angle_gamma   90.00
#
_symmetry.space_group_name_H-M   'P 1'
#
loop_
_entity.id
_entity.type
_entity.pdbx_description
1 polymer ?
#
loop_
_entity_poly.entity_id
_entity_poly.type
_entity_poly.pdbx_seq_one_letter_code
_entity_poly.pdbx_strand_id
1 'polypeptide(L)'
;MLTDQSVITKRIQSVHFGYYTAKEIREMSVKEISNPKAFDKLNHPIRGGLYDPALGVQPHERGTRCVTCGQENMDCTGHVGHIELLLPVYNPYLVNQLMSLMRSKCYYCHKLRITKDRKKFYKNNFKLLRLGRLIEMKKYQKLYMTKLRLNKQTKNAENRKQSITATDTSRKGSDHRKGSDNKMQCDQETAPQEFLDIEDVKSQIQEILDILQVKKHQSEYIDGIHQTSHILQELKILTKQFFKDINKKCPHCNKVSPNVRKEGVSKFFLMEKSEKGSKDAQEDQQQQGSNKKKNHYLNPMEISEHIHQLWRWDQDLLKYIYGSIYVNANTLKNAKKGYELKKISPENFFIEVLIVPANRYRPENKVNDQTFLHGHTVTYTRILEFNQELKVLITNMTNAPAQTQSSMEALKQSDHMKNNLKKIIRLDTIMQKWLELYQIIY
;
A
#
# COMPACT_ATOMS: atom_id res chain seq x y z
N MET A 1 -25.30 -10.47 44.49
CA MET A 1 -24.79 -9.87 43.25
C MET A 1 -25.64 -8.64 42.94
N LEU A 2 -25.17 -7.45 43.32
CA LEU A 2 -25.81 -6.21 42.93
C LEU A 2 -25.55 -6.04 41.42
N THR A 3 -26.55 -6.33 40.59
CA THR A 3 -26.49 -5.92 39.19
C THR A 3 -26.39 -4.41 39.20
N ASP A 4 -25.30 -3.86 38.69
CA ASP A 4 -25.14 -2.42 38.51
C ASP A 4 -26.37 -1.89 37.75
N GLN A 5 -27.25 -1.19 38.47
CA GLN A 5 -28.51 -0.65 37.94
C GLN A 5 -28.28 0.63 37.14
N SER A 6 -27.03 0.91 36.75
CA SER A 6 -26.69 2.05 35.91
C SER A 6 -27.40 1.92 34.55
N VAL A 7 -28.26 2.88 34.23
CA VAL A 7 -28.98 2.91 32.94
C VAL A 7 -27.95 3.11 31.83
N ILE A 8 -27.90 2.19 30.87
CA ILE A 8 -27.01 2.30 29.71
C ILE A 8 -27.49 3.48 28.84
N THR A 9 -26.79 4.61 28.94
CA THR A 9 -27.14 5.87 28.24
C THR A 9 -26.55 5.97 26.83
N LYS A 10 -25.50 5.19 26.52
CA LYS A 10 -24.80 5.21 25.23
C LYS A 10 -24.75 3.81 24.66
N ARG A 11 -25.14 3.67 23.39
CA ARG A 11 -25.03 2.41 22.62
C ARG A 11 -24.08 2.61 21.45
N ILE A 12 -23.32 1.56 21.14
CA ILE A 12 -22.42 1.56 19.99
C ILE A 12 -23.28 1.57 18.72
N GLN A 13 -23.17 2.64 17.94
CA GLN A 13 -23.91 2.80 16.68
C GLN A 13 -23.19 2.13 15.50
N SER A 14 -21.86 2.21 15.45
CA SER A 14 -21.05 1.69 14.36
C SER A 14 -19.62 1.33 14.79
N VAL A 15 -18.99 0.45 14.03
CA VAL A 15 -17.60 0.01 14.22
C VAL A 15 -16.81 0.31 12.97
N HIS A 16 -15.61 0.88 13.15
CA HIS A 16 -14.74 1.28 12.06
C HIS A 16 -13.47 0.44 12.06
N PHE A 17 -13.18 -0.19 10.92
CA PHE A 17 -11.96 -0.96 10.74
C PHE A 17 -10.88 -0.09 10.11
N GLY A 18 -9.65 -0.25 10.59
CA GLY A 18 -8.46 0.39 10.07
C GLY A 18 -7.22 -0.29 10.60
N TYR A 19 -6.07 0.14 10.09
CA TYR A 19 -4.77 -0.29 10.61
C TYR A 19 -4.29 0.73 11.63
N TYR A 20 -3.69 0.24 12.71
CA TYR A 20 -2.97 1.12 13.64
C TYR A 20 -1.68 1.61 12.98
N THR A 21 -1.38 2.88 13.19
CA THR A 21 -0.06 3.46 12.91
C THR A 21 0.87 3.19 14.08
N ALA A 22 2.19 3.20 13.82
CA ALA A 22 3.19 3.06 14.88
C ALA A 22 3.01 4.11 16.00
N LYS A 23 2.63 5.34 15.62
CA LYS A 23 2.33 6.41 16.57
C LYS A 23 1.13 6.09 17.46
N GLU A 24 0.00 5.67 16.89
CA GLU A 24 -1.19 5.28 17.66
C GLU A 24 -0.88 4.14 18.64
N ILE A 25 -0.07 3.15 18.23
CA ILE A 25 0.33 2.05 19.12
C ILE A 25 1.13 2.56 20.31
N ARG A 26 2.11 3.43 20.08
CA ARG A 26 2.94 4.02 21.15
C ARG A 26 2.10 4.86 22.12
N GLU A 27 1.10 5.59 21.61
CA GLU A 27 0.18 6.40 22.43
C GLU A 27 -0.77 5.54 23.28
N MET A 28 -1.25 4.41 22.75
CA MET A 28 -2.09 3.47 23.51
C MET A 28 -1.30 2.65 24.51
N SER A 29 0.00 2.47 24.26
CA SER A 29 0.83 1.58 25.06
C SER A 29 1.31 2.22 26.36
N VAL A 30 1.24 1.45 27.44
CA VAL A 30 1.72 1.89 28.76
C VAL A 30 3.20 1.58 28.97
N LYS A 31 3.78 0.67 28.18
CA LYS A 31 5.15 0.17 28.36
C LYS A 31 5.74 -0.41 27.08
N GLU A 32 6.98 -0.02 26.77
CA GLU A 32 7.83 -0.71 25.80
C GLU A 32 8.44 -1.97 26.43
N ILE A 33 8.29 -3.11 25.75
CA ILE A 33 8.83 -4.40 26.14
C ILE A 33 10.09 -4.67 25.32
N SER A 34 11.21 -4.89 26.00
CA SER A 34 12.53 -5.05 25.37
C SER A 34 13.30 -6.27 25.89
N ASN A 35 12.90 -6.83 27.03
CA ASN A 35 13.54 -7.99 27.63
C ASN A 35 12.81 -9.29 27.23
N PRO A 36 13.48 -10.25 26.56
CA PRO A 36 12.88 -11.53 26.20
C PRO A 36 12.58 -12.41 27.42
N LYS A 37 13.32 -12.23 28.53
CA LYS A 37 13.10 -13.00 29.77
C LYS A 37 11.87 -12.48 30.50
N ALA A 38 10.92 -13.37 30.74
CA ALA A 38 9.67 -13.03 31.41
C ALA A 38 9.81 -13.01 32.95
N PHE A 39 10.55 -13.96 33.53
CA PHE A 39 10.69 -14.13 34.97
C PHE A 39 12.16 -14.17 35.43
N ASP A 40 12.39 -13.80 36.68
CA ASP A 40 13.67 -13.94 37.35
C ASP A 40 13.88 -15.33 37.95
N LYS A 41 14.99 -15.54 38.66
CA LYS A 41 15.31 -16.82 39.31
C LYS A 41 14.36 -17.19 40.46
N LEU A 42 13.62 -16.22 40.98
CA LEU A 42 12.65 -16.37 42.06
C LEU A 42 11.21 -16.48 41.52
N ASN A 43 11.06 -16.61 40.19
CA ASN A 43 9.80 -16.67 39.47
C ASN A 43 8.93 -15.40 39.59
N HIS A 44 9.55 -14.24 39.83
CA HIS A 44 8.87 -12.95 39.78
C HIS A 44 8.94 -12.33 38.38
N PRO A 45 7.88 -11.64 37.92
CA PRO A 45 7.90 -10.97 36.63
C PRO A 45 8.96 -9.86 36.56
N ILE A 46 9.77 -9.89 35.51
CA ILE A 46 10.83 -8.89 35.29
C ILE A 46 10.25 -7.62 34.66
N ARG A 47 10.68 -6.44 35.15
CA ARG A 47 10.38 -5.16 34.51
C ARG A 47 10.96 -5.07 33.11
N GLY A 48 10.16 -4.62 32.15
CA GLY A 48 10.47 -4.58 30.72
C GLY A 48 10.38 -5.95 30.03
N GLY A 49 9.94 -7.00 30.74
CA GLY A 49 9.65 -8.32 30.20
C GLY A 49 8.19 -8.50 29.78
N LEU A 50 7.86 -9.64 29.19
CA LEU A 50 6.52 -9.89 28.62
C LEU A 50 5.38 -10.03 29.64
N TYR A 51 5.71 -10.18 30.93
CA TYR A 51 4.75 -10.16 32.04
C TYR A 51 4.98 -8.95 32.97
N ASP A 52 5.51 -7.84 32.45
CA ASP A 52 5.70 -6.61 33.22
C ASP A 52 4.40 -6.25 33.99
N PRO A 53 4.47 -5.97 35.30
CA PRO A 53 3.31 -5.62 36.12
C PRO A 53 2.51 -4.40 35.63
N ALA A 54 3.10 -3.53 34.80
CA ALA A 54 2.40 -2.44 34.14
C ALA A 54 1.33 -2.91 33.14
N LEU A 55 1.46 -4.12 32.56
CA LEU A 55 0.49 -4.68 31.61
C LEU A 55 -0.75 -5.27 32.28
N GLY A 56 -0.79 -5.29 33.62
CA GLY A 56 -1.86 -5.89 34.41
C GLY A 56 -1.38 -7.05 35.26
N VAL A 57 -2.19 -7.42 36.24
CA VAL A 57 -1.96 -8.58 37.09
C VAL A 57 -2.42 -9.87 36.42
N GLN A 58 -1.81 -10.99 36.78
CA GLN A 58 -2.30 -12.28 36.32
C GLN A 58 -3.65 -12.60 36.97
N PRO A 59 -4.59 -13.26 36.27
CA PRO A 59 -5.91 -13.56 36.83
C PRO A 59 -5.91 -14.42 38.11
N HIS A 60 -4.80 -15.11 38.38
CA HIS A 60 -4.65 -16.04 39.50
C HIS A 60 -3.82 -15.48 40.67
N GLU A 61 -3.26 -14.27 40.54
CA GLU A 61 -2.40 -13.64 41.55
C GLU A 61 -3.22 -12.81 42.57
N ARG A 62 -3.55 -13.41 43.71
CA ARG A 62 -4.28 -12.72 44.79
C ARG A 62 -3.37 -11.76 45.58
N GLY A 63 -3.88 -10.57 45.89
CA GLY A 63 -3.18 -9.55 46.70
C GLY A 63 -2.20 -8.69 45.92
N THR A 64 -1.96 -8.98 44.64
CA THR A 64 -1.12 -8.15 43.76
C THR A 64 -1.97 -7.07 43.10
N ARG A 65 -1.48 -5.83 43.09
CA ARG A 65 -2.12 -4.68 42.44
C ARG A 65 -1.42 -4.31 41.14
N CYS A 66 -2.21 -3.96 40.12
CA CYS A 66 -1.66 -3.50 38.86
C CYS A 66 -0.96 -2.14 39.04
N VAL A 67 0.25 -2.00 38.51
CA VAL A 67 1.02 -0.75 38.58
C VAL A 67 0.35 0.40 37.84
N THR A 68 -0.45 0.10 36.82
CA THR A 68 -1.06 1.12 35.95
C THR A 68 -2.43 1.60 36.44
N CYS A 69 -3.35 0.69 36.79
CA CYS A 69 -4.70 1.06 37.24
C CYS A 69 -4.93 0.92 38.76
N GLY A 70 -3.99 0.32 39.50
CA GLY A 70 -4.14 0.09 40.94
C GLY A 70 -5.15 -0.98 41.35
N GLN A 71 -5.87 -1.57 40.38
CA GLN A 71 -6.87 -2.61 40.60
C GLN A 71 -6.23 -4.00 40.76
N GLU A 72 -6.96 -4.92 41.39
CA GLU A 72 -6.57 -6.31 41.60
C GLU A 72 -7.29 -7.26 40.62
N ASN A 73 -6.75 -8.47 40.46
CA ASN A 73 -7.32 -9.61 39.75
C ASN A 73 -8.30 -9.28 38.61
N MET A 74 -9.60 -9.42 38.88
CA MET A 74 -10.68 -9.36 37.90
C MET A 74 -11.14 -7.94 37.60
N ASP A 75 -10.84 -6.99 38.51
CA ASP A 75 -11.17 -5.57 38.37
C ASP A 75 -10.19 -4.86 37.45
N CYS A 76 -8.97 -5.40 37.30
CA CYS A 76 -8.02 -4.96 36.30
C CYS A 76 -8.45 -5.39 34.89
N THR A 77 -8.74 -4.42 34.01
CA THR A 77 -9.08 -4.71 32.61
C THR A 77 -7.87 -5.19 31.79
N GLY A 78 -6.66 -4.95 32.27
CA GLY A 78 -5.40 -5.15 31.56
C GLY A 78 -5.00 -3.95 30.70
N HIS A 79 -3.70 -3.79 30.46
CA HIS A 79 -3.13 -2.68 29.70
C HIS A 79 -2.20 -3.18 28.59
N VAL A 80 -2.18 -2.45 27.47
CA VAL A 80 -1.43 -2.87 26.28
C VAL A 80 0.02 -2.39 26.34
N GLY A 81 0.94 -3.29 26.00
CA GLY A 81 2.35 -3.00 25.79
C GLY A 81 2.66 -2.85 24.30
N HIS A 82 3.91 -2.52 23.98
CA HIS A 82 4.41 -2.61 22.62
C HIS A 82 5.85 -3.09 22.56
N ILE A 83 6.23 -3.65 21.41
CA ILE A 83 7.62 -4.00 21.07
C ILE A 83 8.01 -3.14 19.87
N GLU A 84 9.10 -2.41 20.01
CA GLU A 84 9.72 -1.65 18.91
C GLU A 84 10.58 -2.60 18.07
N LEU A 85 10.27 -2.75 16.78
CA LEU A 85 11.08 -3.55 15.85
C LEU A 85 12.23 -2.71 15.33
N LEU A 86 13.43 -3.31 15.25
CA LEU A 86 14.61 -2.61 14.73
C LEU A 86 14.57 -2.34 13.23
N LEU A 87 13.81 -3.17 12.49
CA LEU A 87 13.64 -3.04 11.05
C LEU A 87 12.15 -3.17 10.71
N PRO A 88 11.63 -2.37 9.75
CA PRO A 88 10.25 -2.48 9.31
C PRO A 88 10.00 -3.84 8.66
N VAL A 89 8.96 -4.53 9.10
CA VAL A 89 8.52 -5.82 8.55
C VAL A 89 7.33 -5.57 7.61
N TYR A 90 7.15 -6.29 6.51
CA TYR A 90 5.94 -6.07 5.69
C TYR A 90 4.69 -6.46 6.47
N ASN A 91 3.63 -5.69 6.29
CA ASN A 91 2.31 -6.09 6.77
C ASN A 91 1.81 -7.28 5.93
N PRO A 92 1.63 -8.47 6.52
CA PRO A 92 1.27 -9.68 5.78
C PRO A 92 -0.07 -9.56 5.05
N TYR A 93 -1.00 -8.78 5.60
CA TYR A 93 -2.32 -8.56 4.99
C TYR A 93 -2.27 -7.64 3.75
N LEU A 94 -1.23 -6.81 3.65
CA LEU A 94 -1.09 -5.83 2.56
C LEU A 94 -0.01 -6.20 1.54
N VAL A 95 0.75 -7.28 1.74
CA VAL A 95 1.88 -7.67 0.88
C VAL A 95 1.48 -7.89 -0.59
N ASN A 96 0.26 -8.38 -0.85
CA ASN A 96 -0.23 -8.56 -2.22
C ASN A 96 -0.61 -7.23 -2.88
N GLN A 97 -1.10 -6.27 -2.09
CA GLN A 97 -1.37 -4.91 -2.55
C GLN A 97 -0.06 -4.16 -2.81
N LEU A 98 0.92 -4.30 -1.90
CA LEU A 98 2.28 -3.81 -2.05
C LEU A 98 2.90 -4.31 -3.36
N MET A 99 2.76 -5.60 -3.66
CA MET A 99 3.25 -6.18 -4.92
C MET A 99 2.61 -5.54 -6.16
N SER A 100 1.31 -5.28 -6.11
CA SER A 100 0.58 -4.62 -7.21
C SER A 100 1.04 -3.17 -7.42
N LEU A 101 1.36 -2.46 -6.33
CA LEU A 101 1.95 -1.12 -6.37
C LEU A 101 3.38 -1.13 -6.94
N MET A 102 4.24 -2.02 -6.45
CA MET A 102 5.62 -2.16 -6.92
C MET A 102 5.70 -2.54 -8.40
N ARG A 103 4.74 -3.32 -8.91
CA ARG A 103 4.60 -3.61 -10.34
C ARG A 103 4.05 -2.45 -11.15
N SER A 104 3.25 -1.56 -10.57
CA SER A 104 2.60 -0.48 -11.32
C SER A 104 3.39 0.83 -11.38
N LYS A 105 4.30 1.03 -10.42
CA LYS A 105 5.25 2.14 -10.36
C LYS A 105 6.25 2.14 -11.52
N CYS A 106 6.65 3.33 -11.95
CA CYS A 106 7.84 3.54 -12.76
C CYS A 106 9.09 3.72 -11.87
N TYR A 107 10.14 2.91 -12.07
CA TYR A 107 11.39 3.02 -11.29
C TYR A 107 12.26 4.22 -11.65
N TYR A 108 11.93 4.96 -12.72
CA TYR A 108 12.69 6.13 -13.17
C TYR A 108 12.04 7.47 -12.77
N CYS A 109 10.72 7.61 -12.94
CA CYS A 109 10.02 8.85 -12.58
C CYS A 109 9.18 8.75 -11.30
N HIS A 110 9.14 7.55 -10.69
CA HIS A 110 8.43 7.24 -9.45
C HIS A 110 6.90 7.45 -9.45
N LYS A 111 6.29 7.69 -10.61
CA LYS A 111 4.83 7.78 -10.78
C LYS A 111 4.24 6.45 -11.22
N LEU A 112 2.93 6.28 -11.05
CA LEU A 112 2.17 5.20 -11.67
C LEU A 112 2.30 5.26 -13.20
N ARG A 113 2.47 4.10 -13.86
CA ARG A 113 2.57 4.01 -15.33
C ARG A 113 1.20 4.11 -16.01
N ILE A 114 0.47 5.19 -15.74
CA ILE A 114 -0.88 5.44 -16.26
C ILE A 114 -0.98 6.86 -16.82
N THR A 115 -1.77 7.06 -17.88
CA THR A 115 -1.95 8.39 -18.47
C THR A 115 -2.77 9.29 -17.55
N LYS A 116 -2.62 10.62 -17.69
CA LYS A 116 -3.36 11.60 -16.87
C LYS A 116 -4.88 11.43 -17.00
N ASP A 117 -5.37 11.18 -18.21
CA ASP A 117 -6.81 11.01 -18.47
C ASP A 117 -7.35 9.75 -17.79
N ARG A 118 -6.64 8.63 -17.91
CA ARG A 118 -7.02 7.38 -17.23
C ARG A 118 -6.93 7.52 -15.71
N LYS A 119 -5.92 8.21 -15.18
CA LYS A 119 -5.81 8.52 -13.75
C LYS A 119 -7.03 9.32 -13.26
N LYS A 120 -7.48 10.33 -14.01
CA LYS A 120 -8.70 11.11 -13.70
C LYS A 120 -9.95 10.25 -13.75
N PHE A 121 -10.08 9.41 -14.78
CA PHE A 121 -11.18 8.45 -14.90
C PHE A 121 -11.30 7.55 -13.66
N TYR A 122 -10.22 6.88 -13.25
CA TYR A 122 -10.26 6.02 -12.06
C TYR A 122 -10.50 6.80 -10.78
N LYS A 123 -9.88 7.98 -10.62
CA LYS A 123 -10.09 8.84 -9.44
C LYS A 123 -11.58 9.15 -9.25
N ASN A 124 -12.27 9.51 -10.32
CA ASN A 124 -13.70 9.83 -10.27
C ASN A 124 -14.56 8.60 -9.98
N ASN A 125 -14.29 7.46 -10.65
CA ASN A 125 -15.00 6.21 -10.41
C ASN A 125 -14.86 5.73 -8.96
N PHE A 126 -13.63 5.70 -8.42
CA PHE A 126 -13.41 5.31 -7.03
C PHE A 126 -14.10 6.28 -6.07
N LYS A 127 -14.07 7.60 -6.34
CA LYS A 127 -14.75 8.58 -5.49
C LYS A 127 -16.27 8.39 -5.49
N LEU A 128 -16.90 8.24 -6.67
CA LEU A 128 -18.34 7.97 -6.79
C LEU A 128 -18.74 6.70 -6.02
N LEU A 129 -17.97 5.63 -6.21
CA LEU A 129 -18.26 4.35 -5.60
C LEU A 129 -18.08 4.38 -4.07
N ARG A 130 -17.06 5.08 -3.56
CA ARG A 130 -16.85 5.28 -2.12
C ARG A 130 -17.92 6.15 -1.47
N LEU A 131 -18.61 6.99 -2.25
CA LEU A 131 -19.78 7.77 -1.82
C LEU A 131 -21.10 7.01 -1.99
N GLY A 132 -21.06 5.73 -2.41
CA GLY A 132 -22.26 4.91 -2.63
C GLY A 132 -23.05 5.22 -3.90
N ARG A 133 -22.50 6.03 -4.81
CA ARG A 133 -23.15 6.48 -6.05
C ARG A 133 -22.86 5.54 -7.22
N LEU A 134 -23.42 4.33 -7.16
CA LEU A 134 -23.18 3.25 -8.13
C LEU A 134 -23.80 3.54 -9.50
N ILE A 135 -25.00 4.10 -9.53
CA ILE A 135 -25.75 4.37 -10.76
C ILE A 135 -25.02 5.44 -11.57
N GLU A 136 -24.64 6.51 -10.89
CA GLU A 136 -23.88 7.65 -11.40
C GLU A 136 -22.52 7.19 -11.91
N MET A 137 -21.86 6.28 -11.20
CA MET A 137 -20.59 5.69 -11.64
C MET A 137 -20.76 4.92 -12.95
N LYS A 138 -21.78 4.07 -13.09
CA LYS A 138 -22.06 3.36 -14.34
C LYS A 138 -22.42 4.31 -15.49
N LYS A 139 -23.21 5.36 -15.22
CA LYS A 139 -23.51 6.43 -16.19
C LYS A 139 -22.22 7.16 -16.63
N TYR A 140 -21.38 7.55 -15.68
CA TYR A 140 -20.10 8.20 -15.92
C TYR A 140 -19.18 7.35 -16.81
N GLN A 141 -19.12 6.04 -16.59
CA GLN A 141 -18.33 5.14 -17.45
C GLN A 141 -18.82 5.13 -18.89
N LYS A 142 -20.14 5.03 -19.11
CA LYS A 142 -20.74 5.05 -20.44
C LYS A 142 -20.42 6.37 -21.16
N LEU A 143 -20.70 7.50 -20.52
CA LEU A 143 -20.45 8.83 -21.07
C LEU A 143 -18.97 9.07 -21.37
N TYR A 144 -18.07 8.61 -20.47
CA TYR A 144 -16.64 8.72 -20.70
C TYR A 144 -16.19 7.93 -21.93
N MET A 145 -16.73 6.73 -22.15
CA MET A 145 -16.43 5.93 -23.35
C MET A 145 -16.98 6.59 -24.62
N THR A 146 -18.18 7.16 -24.59
CA THR A 146 -18.75 7.95 -25.70
C THR A 146 -17.86 9.15 -26.02
N LYS A 147 -17.46 9.92 -25.01
CA LYS A 147 -16.54 11.05 -25.16
C LYS A 147 -15.23 10.66 -25.83
N LEU A 148 -14.65 9.52 -25.46
CA LEU A 148 -13.42 9.03 -26.09
C LEU A 148 -13.63 8.66 -27.57
N ARG A 149 -14.78 8.06 -27.93
CA ARG A 149 -15.13 7.71 -29.32
C ARG A 149 -15.29 8.97 -30.17
N LEU A 150 -16.07 9.95 -29.69
CA LEU A 150 -16.30 11.20 -30.39
C LEU A 150 -15.00 11.99 -30.60
N ASN A 151 -14.16 12.10 -29.55
CA ASN A 151 -12.84 12.74 -29.67
C ASN A 151 -11.89 12.05 -30.68
N LYS A 152 -12.07 10.75 -30.93
CA LYS A 152 -11.29 10.03 -31.95
C LYS A 152 -11.83 10.32 -33.35
N GLN A 153 -13.14 10.43 -33.50
CA GLN A 153 -13.79 10.79 -34.76
C GLN A 153 -13.42 12.21 -35.19
N THR A 154 -13.45 13.19 -34.27
CA THR A 154 -13.06 14.58 -34.56
C THR A 154 -11.60 14.68 -35.01
N LYS A 155 -10.68 14.05 -34.28
CA LYS A 155 -9.25 13.99 -34.66
C LYS A 155 -9.03 13.33 -36.03
N ASN A 156 -9.77 12.27 -36.33
CA ASN A 156 -9.67 11.59 -37.63
C ASN A 156 -10.22 12.47 -38.77
N ALA A 157 -11.29 13.22 -38.52
CA ALA A 157 -11.85 14.17 -39.48
C ALA A 157 -10.91 15.36 -39.72
N GLU A 158 -10.28 15.90 -38.68
CA GLU A 158 -9.26 16.95 -38.77
C GLU A 158 -8.03 16.49 -39.55
N ASN A 159 -7.52 15.28 -39.28
CA ASN A 159 -6.41 14.70 -40.02
C ASN A 159 -6.74 14.47 -41.50
N ARG A 160 -7.98 14.05 -41.82
CA ARG A 160 -8.43 13.91 -43.22
C ARG A 160 -8.52 15.27 -43.93
N LYS A 161 -8.97 16.32 -43.25
CA LYS A 161 -9.02 17.67 -43.82
C LYS A 161 -7.61 18.23 -44.09
N GLN A 162 -6.64 17.97 -43.21
CA GLN A 162 -5.24 18.37 -43.42
C GLN A 162 -4.52 17.60 -44.53
N SER A 163 -4.86 16.32 -44.78
CA SER A 163 -4.31 15.56 -45.89
C SER A 163 -4.85 15.98 -47.26
N ILE A 164 -6.08 16.51 -47.33
CA ILE A 164 -6.68 16.98 -48.60
C ILE A 164 -6.08 18.33 -49.02
N THR A 165 -5.71 19.19 -48.06
CA THR A 165 -5.07 20.49 -48.33
C THR A 165 -3.59 20.40 -48.73
N ALA A 166 -2.96 19.22 -48.67
CA ALA A 166 -1.54 19.02 -48.96
C ALA A 166 -1.25 18.46 -50.38
N THR A 167 -2.27 18.15 -51.19
CA THR A 167 -2.10 17.55 -52.53
C THR A 167 -2.56 18.43 -53.69
N ASP A 168 -2.94 19.68 -53.47
CA ASP A 168 -3.53 20.54 -54.51
C ASP A 168 -2.60 21.61 -55.10
N THR A 169 -1.30 21.29 -55.20
CA THR A 169 -0.36 22.03 -56.07
C THR A 169 0.56 21.08 -56.81
N SER A 170 0.00 20.24 -57.71
CA SER A 170 0.58 19.90 -59.02
C SER A 170 -0.10 18.67 -59.63
N ARG A 171 -0.88 18.86 -60.72
CA ARG A 171 -0.60 18.32 -62.07
C ARG A 171 -1.87 18.24 -62.92
N LYS A 172 -1.74 18.83 -64.11
CA LYS A 172 -2.65 18.73 -65.26
C LYS A 172 -2.75 17.27 -65.76
N GLY A 173 -3.99 16.90 -66.09
CA GLY A 173 -4.48 16.03 -67.17
C GLY A 173 -3.70 14.79 -67.62
N SER A 174 -4.39 13.64 -67.61
CA SER A 174 -4.81 12.91 -68.84
C SER A 174 -5.53 11.60 -68.51
N ASP A 175 -6.54 11.27 -69.31
CA ASP A 175 -7.41 10.09 -69.29
C ASP A 175 -6.70 8.72 -69.32
N HIS A 176 -7.23 7.70 -68.62
CA HIS A 176 -7.86 6.48 -69.19
C HIS A 176 -8.13 5.34 -68.17
N ARG A 177 -9.39 4.84 -68.22
CA ARG A 177 -9.96 3.50 -67.91
C ARG A 177 -9.20 2.49 -67.01
N LYS A 178 -9.90 1.95 -66.01
CA LYS A 178 -10.59 0.63 -66.05
C LYS A 178 -11.29 0.34 -64.72
N GLY A 179 -12.50 -0.22 -64.80
CA GLY A 179 -13.29 -0.64 -63.64
C GLY A 179 -12.74 -1.89 -62.95
N SER A 180 -13.09 -2.01 -61.69
CA SER A 180 -13.34 -3.31 -61.06
C SER A 180 -14.40 -3.12 -59.99
N ASP A 181 -15.45 -3.92 -60.15
CA ASP A 181 -16.53 -4.11 -59.20
C ASP A 181 -15.97 -4.48 -57.82
N ASN A 182 -16.44 -3.80 -56.78
CA ASN A 182 -16.51 -4.45 -55.48
C ASN A 182 -17.82 -4.07 -54.79
N LYS A 183 -18.62 -5.12 -54.61
CA LYS A 183 -19.94 -5.19 -54.00
C LYS A 183 -20.08 -4.27 -52.80
N MET A 184 -21.00 -3.33 -52.94
CA MET A 184 -21.65 -2.65 -51.84
C MET A 184 -22.54 -3.68 -51.13
N GLN A 185 -22.06 -4.20 -50.00
CA GLN A 185 -22.89 -4.99 -49.09
C GLN A 185 -23.35 -4.08 -47.96
N CYS A 186 -24.57 -3.58 -48.14
CA CYS A 186 -25.46 -3.20 -47.05
C CYS A 186 -25.71 -4.44 -46.20
N ASP A 187 -25.56 -4.32 -44.89
CA ASP A 187 -26.46 -4.88 -43.86
C ASP A 187 -25.79 -4.76 -42.49
N GLN A 188 -26.41 -3.99 -41.59
CA GLN A 188 -26.93 -4.46 -40.30
C GLN A 188 -27.36 -3.25 -39.44
N GLU A 189 -28.68 -3.08 -39.37
CA GLU A 189 -29.49 -2.54 -38.27
C GLU A 189 -28.76 -1.66 -37.25
N THR A 190 -28.80 -0.34 -37.48
CA THR A 190 -28.38 0.64 -36.48
C THR A 190 -29.60 1.02 -35.65
N ALA A 191 -29.64 0.57 -34.40
CA ALA A 191 -30.54 1.14 -33.38
C ALA A 191 -30.43 2.67 -33.37
N PRO A 192 -31.50 3.44 -33.05
CA PRO A 192 -31.48 4.89 -33.14
C PRO A 192 -30.37 5.45 -32.25
N GLN A 193 -29.26 5.88 -32.85
CA GLN A 193 -28.21 6.57 -32.13
C GLN A 193 -28.67 8.01 -31.98
N GLU A 194 -29.20 8.35 -30.79
CA GLU A 194 -29.27 9.74 -30.35
C GLU A 194 -27.91 10.39 -30.63
N PHE A 195 -27.89 11.35 -31.55
CA PHE A 195 -26.71 12.15 -31.90
C PHE A 195 -26.38 13.05 -30.70
N LEU A 196 -25.72 12.48 -29.68
CA LEU A 196 -25.23 13.24 -28.54
C LEU A 196 -23.98 14.01 -28.94
N ASP A 197 -24.05 15.34 -28.90
CA ASP A 197 -22.89 16.20 -29.15
C ASP A 197 -21.84 16.06 -28.03
N ILE A 198 -20.58 16.31 -28.35
CA ILE A 198 -19.45 16.29 -27.40
C ILE A 198 -19.70 17.26 -26.25
N GLU A 199 -20.35 18.40 -26.51
CA GLU A 199 -20.70 19.39 -25.49
C GLU A 199 -21.75 18.86 -24.52
N ASP A 200 -22.80 18.20 -25.01
CA ASP A 200 -23.81 17.56 -24.17
C ASP A 200 -23.20 16.48 -23.27
N VAL A 201 -22.35 15.62 -23.85
CA VAL A 201 -21.64 14.58 -23.08
C VAL A 201 -20.73 15.21 -22.02
N LYS A 202 -20.08 16.34 -22.29
CA LYS A 202 -19.29 17.07 -21.29
C LYS A 202 -20.18 17.63 -20.18
N SER A 203 -21.33 18.19 -20.53
CA SER A 203 -22.30 18.75 -19.58
C SER A 203 -22.83 17.67 -18.63
N GLN A 204 -23.31 16.54 -19.17
CA GLN A 204 -23.79 15.41 -18.37
C GLN A 204 -22.70 14.80 -17.46
N ILE A 205 -21.44 14.77 -17.94
CA ILE A 205 -20.32 14.37 -17.08
C ILE A 205 -20.14 15.36 -15.93
N GLN A 206 -20.24 16.66 -16.19
CA GLN A 206 -20.05 17.68 -15.17
C GLN A 206 -21.15 17.61 -14.11
N GLU A 207 -22.41 17.38 -14.51
CA GLU A 207 -23.54 17.14 -13.61
C GLU A 207 -23.26 15.97 -12.65
N ILE A 208 -22.78 14.83 -13.17
CA ILE A 208 -22.40 13.68 -12.33
C ILE A 208 -21.25 14.04 -11.38
N LEU A 209 -20.29 14.85 -11.83
CA LEU A 209 -19.17 15.27 -11.01
C LEU A 209 -19.58 16.28 -9.92
N ASP A 210 -20.68 16.99 -10.10
CA ASP A 210 -21.21 17.92 -9.10
C ASP A 210 -21.77 17.17 -7.87
N ILE A 211 -22.30 15.95 -8.06
CA ILE A 211 -22.71 15.05 -6.96
C ILE A 211 -21.53 14.73 -6.02
N LEU A 212 -20.29 14.81 -6.51
CA LEU A 212 -19.10 14.62 -5.68
C LEU A 212 -18.89 15.73 -4.63
N GLN A 213 -19.67 16.82 -4.69
CA GLN A 213 -19.72 17.90 -3.73
C GLN A 213 -20.74 17.59 -2.63
N VAL A 214 -20.37 16.70 -1.71
CA VAL A 214 -21.22 16.20 -0.60
C VAL A 214 -21.93 17.32 0.19
N LYS A 215 -21.33 18.51 0.28
CA LYS A 215 -21.95 19.68 0.93
C LYS A 215 -23.23 20.19 0.26
N LYS A 216 -23.36 20.07 -1.06
CA LYS A 216 -24.59 20.46 -1.76
C LYS A 216 -25.71 19.44 -1.56
N HIS A 217 -25.34 18.19 -1.28
CA HIS A 217 -26.25 17.05 -1.18
C HIS A 217 -26.29 16.48 0.25
N GLN A 218 -26.16 17.31 1.29
CA GLN A 218 -26.07 16.83 2.68
C GLN A 218 -27.25 15.97 3.11
N SER A 219 -28.45 16.28 2.60
CA SER A 219 -29.68 15.52 2.86
C SER A 219 -29.56 14.05 2.47
N GLU A 220 -28.83 13.72 1.40
CA GLU A 220 -28.63 12.36 0.92
C GLU A 220 -27.62 11.54 1.73
N TYR A 221 -26.99 12.15 2.75
CA TYR A 221 -25.95 11.51 3.57
C TYR A 221 -26.21 11.60 5.08
N ILE A 222 -27.40 12.05 5.50
CA ILE A 222 -27.76 12.22 6.92
C ILE A 222 -27.57 10.89 7.67
N ASP A 223 -27.97 9.78 7.06
CA ASP A 223 -27.84 8.43 7.63
C ASP A 223 -26.48 7.77 7.37
N GLY A 224 -25.54 8.51 6.79
CA GLY A 224 -24.21 8.03 6.41
C GLY A 224 -24.17 7.36 5.03
N ILE A 225 -23.08 6.63 4.76
CA ILE A 225 -22.90 5.90 3.49
C ILE A 225 -23.19 4.42 3.72
N HIS A 226 -24.25 3.91 3.11
CA HIS A 226 -24.53 2.48 3.10
C HIS A 226 -23.66 1.75 2.07
N GLN A 227 -22.62 1.06 2.55
CA GLN A 227 -21.83 0.17 1.70
C GLN A 227 -22.56 -1.17 1.52
N THR A 228 -23.19 -1.36 0.37
CA THR A 228 -23.81 -2.63 0.00
C THR A 228 -22.77 -3.64 -0.49
N SER A 229 -23.11 -4.93 -0.43
CA SER A 229 -22.28 -6.01 -0.99
C SER A 229 -21.92 -5.76 -2.47
N HIS A 230 -22.85 -5.22 -3.24
CA HIS A 230 -22.65 -4.86 -4.63
C HIS A 230 -21.62 -3.74 -4.82
N ILE A 231 -21.58 -2.72 -3.94
CA ILE A 231 -20.55 -1.67 -3.97
C ILE A 231 -19.16 -2.27 -3.71
N LEU A 232 -19.06 -3.18 -2.73
CA LEU A 232 -17.79 -3.85 -2.42
C LEU A 232 -17.31 -4.75 -3.57
N GLN A 233 -18.22 -5.44 -4.25
CA GLN A 233 -17.90 -6.23 -5.44
C GLN A 233 -17.41 -5.36 -6.59
N GLU A 234 -18.09 -4.23 -6.86
CA GLU A 234 -17.68 -3.26 -7.89
C GLU A 234 -16.33 -2.62 -7.55
N LEU A 235 -16.03 -2.35 -6.27
CA LEU A 235 -14.72 -1.85 -5.85
C LEU A 235 -13.60 -2.84 -6.20
N LYS A 236 -13.85 -4.15 -5.98
CA LYS A 236 -12.90 -5.22 -6.35
C LYS A 236 -12.71 -5.29 -7.86
N ILE A 237 -13.78 -5.19 -8.65
CA ILE A 237 -13.73 -5.21 -10.11
C ILE A 237 -12.96 -4.01 -10.65
N LEU A 238 -13.29 -2.80 -10.19
CA LEU A 238 -12.65 -1.55 -10.60
C LEU A 238 -11.15 -1.55 -10.25
N THR A 239 -10.78 -2.10 -9.08
CA THR A 239 -9.38 -2.25 -8.67
C THR A 239 -8.62 -3.20 -9.58
N LYS A 240 -9.22 -4.35 -9.95
CA LYS A 240 -8.63 -5.30 -10.90
C LYS A 240 -8.44 -4.66 -12.28
N GLN A 241 -9.45 -3.92 -12.78
CA GLN A 241 -9.36 -3.19 -14.04
C GLN A 241 -8.26 -2.13 -14.01
N PHE A 242 -8.16 -1.36 -12.92
CA PHE A 242 -7.12 -0.35 -12.74
C PHE A 242 -5.71 -0.93 -12.89
N PHE A 243 -5.41 -2.05 -12.21
CA PHE A 243 -4.08 -2.68 -12.31
C PHE A 243 -3.83 -3.35 -13.66
N LYS A 244 -4.88 -3.79 -14.36
CA LYS A 244 -4.77 -4.34 -15.73
C LYS A 244 -4.40 -3.27 -16.75
N ASP A 245 -4.86 -2.04 -16.55
CA ASP A 245 -4.69 -0.93 -17.49
C ASP A 245 -3.40 -0.12 -17.25
N ILE A 246 -2.49 -0.66 -16.45
CA ILE A 246 -1.15 -0.11 -16.25
C ILE A 246 -0.29 -0.38 -17.49
N ASN A 247 0.33 0.67 -18.02
CA ASN A 247 1.12 0.58 -19.24
C ASN A 247 2.47 -0.12 -19.00
N LYS A 248 2.91 -0.93 -19.97
CA LYS A 248 4.25 -1.55 -19.96
C LYS A 248 5.35 -0.47 -20.03
N LYS A 249 5.21 0.48 -20.96
CA LYS A 249 6.09 1.65 -21.12
C LYS A 249 5.49 2.84 -20.36
N CYS A 250 6.31 3.56 -19.60
CA CYS A 250 5.82 4.69 -18.81
C CYS A 250 5.35 5.83 -19.74
N PRO A 251 4.10 6.33 -19.63
CA PRO A 251 3.62 7.43 -20.46
C PRO A 251 4.21 8.79 -20.08
N HIS A 252 4.96 8.88 -18.96
CA HIS A 252 5.56 10.13 -18.49
C HIS A 252 7.01 10.30 -18.93
N CYS A 253 7.81 9.24 -18.88
CA CYS A 253 9.24 9.29 -19.20
C CYS A 253 9.65 8.37 -20.36
N ASN A 254 8.70 7.65 -20.96
CA ASN A 254 8.94 6.70 -22.06
C ASN A 254 9.94 5.57 -21.75
N LYS A 255 10.37 5.39 -20.49
CA LYS A 255 11.23 4.27 -20.10
C LYS A 255 10.39 3.02 -19.77
N VAL A 256 10.95 1.84 -20.05
CA VAL A 256 10.35 0.56 -19.68
C VAL A 256 10.86 0.16 -18.31
N SER A 257 9.97 0.08 -17.33
CA SER A 257 10.37 -0.31 -15.98
C SER A 257 10.69 -1.80 -15.88
N PRO A 258 11.68 -2.17 -15.04
CA PRO A 258 11.99 -3.56 -14.73
C PRO A 258 10.78 -4.27 -14.11
N ASN A 259 10.71 -5.58 -14.30
CA ASN A 259 9.62 -6.38 -13.75
C ASN A 259 9.94 -6.78 -12.31
N VAL A 260 8.94 -6.76 -11.43
CA VAL A 260 9.09 -7.22 -10.05
C VAL A 260 8.49 -8.61 -9.91
N ARG A 261 9.26 -9.53 -9.35
CA ARG A 261 8.82 -10.87 -8.97
C ARG A 261 8.83 -11.00 -7.44
N LYS A 262 7.83 -11.70 -6.91
CA LYS A 262 7.79 -12.11 -5.50
C LYS A 262 8.06 -13.60 -5.45
N GLU A 263 8.98 -14.03 -4.60
CA GLU A 263 9.24 -15.44 -4.30
C GLU A 263 8.93 -15.70 -2.82
N GLY A 264 8.18 -16.77 -2.55
CA GLY A 264 7.63 -17.02 -1.22
C GLY A 264 6.73 -15.88 -0.74
N VAL A 265 6.81 -15.58 0.55
CA VAL A 265 5.89 -14.62 1.19
C VAL A 265 6.43 -13.18 1.15
N SER A 266 7.76 -13.00 1.17
CA SER A 266 8.38 -11.71 1.47
C SER A 266 9.64 -11.37 0.66
N LYS A 267 10.12 -12.22 -0.26
CA LYS A 267 11.29 -11.88 -1.10
C LYS A 267 10.84 -11.21 -2.39
N PHE A 268 11.30 -9.98 -2.63
CA PHE A 268 11.03 -9.25 -3.87
C PHE A 268 12.31 -9.16 -4.70
N PHE A 269 12.18 -9.34 -6.00
CA PHE A 269 13.28 -9.29 -6.95
C PHE A 269 12.94 -8.38 -8.13
N LEU A 270 13.88 -7.52 -8.48
CA LEU A 270 13.89 -6.77 -9.73
C LEU A 270 14.57 -7.61 -10.82
N MET A 271 13.79 -7.89 -11.86
CA MET A 271 14.24 -8.58 -13.05
C MET A 271 14.72 -7.53 -14.06
N GLU A 272 16.01 -7.52 -14.33
CA GLU A 272 16.57 -6.75 -15.44
C GLU A 272 16.18 -7.40 -16.77
N LYS A 273 15.77 -6.58 -17.75
CA LYS A 273 15.55 -7.07 -19.10
C LYS A 273 16.89 -7.16 -19.80
N SER A 274 17.15 -8.27 -20.51
CA SER A 274 18.17 -8.27 -21.54
C SER A 274 17.77 -7.25 -22.59
N GLU A 275 18.64 -6.28 -22.84
CA GLU A 275 18.62 -5.57 -24.12
C GLU A 275 18.80 -6.66 -25.19
N LYS A 276 17.77 -6.85 -26.02
CA LYS A 276 17.97 -7.60 -27.26
C LYS A 276 19.00 -6.79 -28.02
N GLY A 277 20.20 -7.33 -28.16
CA GLY A 277 21.30 -6.68 -28.86
C GLY A 277 20.82 -6.13 -30.19
N SER A 278 21.16 -4.87 -30.45
CA SER A 278 21.46 -4.43 -31.80
C SER A 278 22.36 -5.49 -32.42
N LYS A 279 21.86 -6.17 -33.46
CA LYS A 279 22.72 -6.90 -34.38
C LYS A 279 23.65 -5.85 -34.95
N ASP A 280 24.90 -5.84 -34.50
CA ASP A 280 26.10 -5.27 -35.13
C ASP A 280 27.19 -5.17 -34.06
N ALA A 281 27.79 -6.33 -33.75
CA ALA A 281 29.11 -6.50 -33.12
C ALA A 281 29.36 -8.01 -32.90
N GLN A 282 29.56 -8.73 -34.00
CA GLN A 282 30.52 -9.85 -34.07
C GLN A 282 31.87 -9.16 -34.35
N GLU A 283 33.01 -9.45 -33.73
CA GLU A 283 33.55 -10.54 -32.94
C GLU A 283 34.46 -9.91 -31.88
N ASP A 284 34.54 -10.47 -30.68
CA ASP A 284 35.84 -10.87 -30.11
C ASP A 284 35.72 -11.41 -28.68
N GLN A 285 36.52 -12.45 -28.45
CA GLN A 285 36.96 -13.00 -27.17
C GLN A 285 35.98 -13.92 -26.41
N GLN A 286 36.16 -15.20 -26.72
CA GLN A 286 36.04 -16.33 -25.81
C GLN A 286 36.82 -16.08 -24.49
N GLN A 287 36.38 -16.80 -23.44
CA GLN A 287 36.88 -16.80 -22.06
C GLN A 287 36.24 -15.77 -21.11
N GLN A 288 35.06 -16.11 -20.57
CA GLN A 288 34.78 -16.10 -19.13
C GLN A 288 33.36 -16.64 -18.87
N GLY A 289 33.19 -17.35 -17.75
CA GLY A 289 32.01 -18.14 -17.41
C GLY A 289 30.67 -17.38 -17.49
N SER A 290 29.60 -18.14 -17.72
CA SER A 290 28.22 -17.67 -17.89
C SER A 290 27.84 -16.54 -16.94
N ASN A 291 27.83 -15.31 -17.43
CA ASN A 291 27.39 -14.14 -16.67
C ASN A 291 25.84 -14.13 -16.66
N LYS A 292 25.24 -15.05 -15.90
CA LYS A 292 23.79 -15.03 -15.59
C LYS A 292 23.52 -13.72 -14.85
N LYS A 293 22.90 -12.74 -15.53
CA LYS A 293 22.44 -11.48 -14.91
C LYS A 293 21.69 -11.81 -13.62
N LYS A 294 22.26 -11.44 -12.47
CA LYS A 294 21.69 -11.74 -11.16
C LYS A 294 20.48 -10.84 -10.93
N ASN A 295 19.32 -11.44 -10.62
CA ASN A 295 18.15 -10.68 -10.20
C ASN A 295 18.50 -9.87 -8.95
N HIS A 296 18.18 -8.58 -8.94
CA HIS A 296 18.47 -7.72 -7.81
C HIS A 296 17.40 -7.91 -6.73
N TYR A 297 17.79 -8.38 -5.55
CA TYR A 297 16.89 -8.48 -4.40
C TYR A 297 16.58 -7.07 -3.88
N LEU A 298 15.29 -6.79 -3.69
CA LEU A 298 14.81 -5.56 -3.06
C LEU A 298 14.64 -5.77 -1.57
N ASN A 299 15.40 -5.03 -0.77
CA ASN A 299 15.26 -5.08 0.68
C ASN A 299 14.04 -4.27 1.18
N PRO A 300 13.50 -4.57 2.37
CA PRO A 300 12.32 -3.89 2.90
C PRO A 300 12.43 -2.37 2.98
N MET A 301 13.63 -1.84 3.26
CA MET A 301 13.87 -0.40 3.32
C MET A 301 13.80 0.24 1.93
N GLU A 302 14.35 -0.39 0.90
CA GLU A 302 14.25 0.04 -0.49
C GLU A 302 12.81 0.01 -0.99
N ILE A 303 12.05 -1.02 -0.63
CA ILE A 303 10.62 -1.09 -0.96
C ILE A 303 9.87 0.03 -0.26
N SER A 304 10.14 0.27 1.03
CA SER A 304 9.53 1.37 1.78
C SER A 304 9.79 2.71 1.10
N GLU A 305 11.04 3.03 0.79
CA GLU A 305 11.39 4.26 0.09
C GLU A 305 10.67 4.36 -1.27
N HIS A 306 10.59 3.25 -2.01
CA HIS A 306 9.88 3.24 -3.28
C HIS A 306 8.38 3.53 -3.16
N ILE A 307 7.73 3.05 -2.10
CA ILE A 307 6.32 3.31 -1.83
C ILE A 307 6.11 4.74 -1.36
N HIS A 308 6.98 5.29 -0.52
CA HIS A 308 6.94 6.69 -0.11
C HIS A 308 7.03 7.64 -1.30
N GLN A 309 7.95 7.38 -2.23
CA GLN A 309 8.06 8.15 -3.47
C GLN A 309 6.79 8.06 -4.33
N LEU A 310 6.20 6.88 -4.45
CA LEU A 310 4.95 6.68 -5.21
C LEU A 310 3.81 7.47 -4.57
N TRP A 311 3.69 7.42 -3.24
CA TRP A 311 2.66 8.14 -2.50
C TRP A 311 2.79 9.65 -2.72
N ARG A 312 4.00 10.23 -2.70
CA ARG A 312 4.22 11.66 -2.95
C ARG A 312 3.61 12.15 -4.27
N TRP A 313 3.64 11.35 -5.33
CA TRP A 313 3.12 11.72 -6.66
C TRP A 313 1.65 11.36 -6.89
N ASP A 314 1.20 10.23 -6.34
CA ASP A 314 -0.06 9.60 -6.69
C ASP A 314 -1.06 9.48 -5.51
N GLN A 315 -0.76 10.09 -4.35
CA GLN A 315 -1.63 10.09 -3.14
C GLN A 315 -3.10 10.39 -3.47
N ASP A 316 -3.30 11.29 -4.42
CA ASP A 316 -4.59 11.84 -4.77
C ASP A 316 -5.58 10.82 -5.38
N LEU A 317 -5.04 9.78 -6.03
CA LEU A 317 -5.79 8.61 -6.49
C LEU A 317 -5.74 7.50 -5.43
N LEU A 318 -4.56 7.21 -4.89
CA LEU A 318 -4.31 6.10 -3.96
C LEU A 318 -5.19 6.18 -2.71
N LYS A 319 -5.49 7.39 -2.23
CA LYS A 319 -6.37 7.61 -1.07
C LYS A 319 -7.81 7.13 -1.28
N TYR A 320 -8.30 7.01 -2.52
CA TYR A 320 -9.64 6.47 -2.79
C TYR A 320 -9.62 4.96 -3.06
N ILE A 321 -8.50 4.45 -3.58
CA ILE A 321 -8.28 3.01 -3.76
C ILE A 321 -8.19 2.35 -2.38
N TYR A 322 -7.31 2.84 -1.53
CA TYR A 322 -6.95 2.22 -0.25
C TYR A 322 -7.67 2.84 0.95
N GLY A 323 -8.06 4.11 0.88
CA GLY A 323 -8.76 4.77 1.98
C GLY A 323 -10.26 4.51 2.00
N SER A 324 -10.88 4.93 3.11
CA SER A 324 -12.32 4.84 3.35
C SER A 324 -12.92 6.22 3.60
N ILE A 325 -14.09 6.47 3.02
CA ILE A 325 -14.86 7.70 3.24
C ILE A 325 -15.87 7.43 4.37
N TYR A 326 -15.92 8.36 5.32
CA TYR A 326 -16.87 8.35 6.42
C TYR A 326 -17.70 9.62 6.39
N VAL A 327 -19.01 9.43 6.55
CA VAL A 327 -19.97 10.52 6.68
C VAL A 327 -20.80 10.26 7.92
N ASN A 328 -20.86 11.27 8.77
CA ASN A 328 -21.66 11.34 9.98
C ASN A 328 -22.12 12.79 10.19
N ALA A 329 -23.05 13.00 11.11
CA ALA A 329 -23.60 14.33 11.40
C ALA A 329 -22.52 15.40 11.67
N ASN A 330 -21.42 15.03 12.34
CA ASN A 330 -20.33 15.95 12.66
C ASN A 330 -19.51 16.33 11.42
N THR A 331 -19.18 15.36 10.57
CA THR A 331 -18.43 15.59 9.32
C THR A 331 -19.25 16.39 8.30
N LEU A 332 -20.57 16.22 8.27
CA LEU A 332 -21.46 17.03 7.44
C LEU A 332 -21.49 18.49 7.90
N LYS A 333 -21.53 18.73 9.22
CA LYS A 333 -21.59 20.07 9.83
C LYS A 333 -20.26 20.82 9.77
N ASN A 334 -19.13 20.18 10.11
CA ASN A 334 -17.86 20.87 10.39
C ASN A 334 -16.68 20.55 9.46
N ALA A 335 -16.83 19.70 8.42
CA ALA A 335 -15.71 19.39 7.52
C ALA A 335 -15.74 20.20 6.21
N LYS A 336 -14.56 20.65 5.72
CA LYS A 336 -14.41 21.37 4.44
C LYS A 336 -15.05 20.64 3.24
N LYS A 337 -15.11 19.31 3.25
CA LYS A 337 -15.60 18.46 2.15
C LYS A 337 -16.96 17.78 2.41
N GLY A 338 -17.53 17.91 3.61
CA GLY A 338 -18.75 17.19 4.02
C GLY A 338 -18.53 15.70 4.36
N TYR A 339 -17.28 15.22 4.37
CA TYR A 339 -16.91 13.86 4.73
C TYR A 339 -15.47 13.81 5.26
N GLU A 340 -15.18 12.78 6.04
CA GLU A 340 -13.82 12.45 6.45
C GLU A 340 -13.26 11.32 5.59
N LEU A 341 -11.98 11.41 5.24
CA LEU A 341 -11.29 10.34 4.52
C LEU A 341 -10.21 9.78 5.42
N LYS A 342 -10.41 8.57 5.95
CA LYS A 342 -9.32 7.84 6.61
C LYS A 342 -8.40 7.33 5.51
N LYS A 343 -7.26 7.99 5.40
CA LYS A 343 -6.23 7.68 4.41
C LYS A 343 -5.42 6.50 4.94
N ILE A 344 -5.02 5.61 4.05
CA ILE A 344 -3.92 4.70 4.31
C ILE A 344 -2.61 5.45 4.04
N SER A 345 -1.72 5.44 5.02
CA SER A 345 -0.36 5.95 4.91
C SER A 345 0.54 4.88 4.27
N PRO A 346 1.62 5.28 3.57
CA PRO A 346 2.60 4.32 3.05
C PRO A 346 3.20 3.45 4.15
N GLU A 347 3.30 3.98 5.37
CA GLU A 347 3.73 3.29 6.59
C GLU A 347 2.87 2.05 6.91
N ASN A 348 1.57 2.04 6.59
CA ASN A 348 0.70 0.91 6.96
C ASN A 348 1.06 -0.40 6.22
N PHE A 349 1.80 -0.33 5.12
CA PHE A 349 2.34 -1.50 4.43
C PHE A 349 3.49 -2.17 5.21
N PHE A 350 3.95 -1.53 6.28
CA PHE A 350 5.04 -1.96 7.13
C PHE A 350 4.59 -1.99 8.60
N ILE A 351 5.21 -2.85 9.38
CA ILE A 351 5.03 -2.99 10.81
C ILE A 351 6.37 -2.64 11.43
N GLU A 352 6.39 -1.56 12.18
CA GLU A 352 7.55 -1.10 12.97
C GLU A 352 7.33 -1.35 14.46
N VAL A 353 6.06 -1.41 14.89
CA VAL A 353 5.67 -1.57 16.28
C VAL A 353 4.64 -2.67 16.39
N LEU A 354 4.88 -3.65 17.27
CA LEU A 354 3.94 -4.72 17.58
C LEU A 354 3.23 -4.43 18.89
N ILE A 355 1.90 -4.56 18.90
CA ILE A 355 1.12 -4.52 20.14
C ILE A 355 1.38 -5.81 20.93
N VAL A 356 1.60 -5.66 22.24
CA VAL A 356 1.63 -6.76 23.21
C VAL A 356 0.33 -6.71 24.01
N PRO A 357 -0.54 -7.73 23.91
CA PRO A 357 -1.75 -7.80 24.71
C PRO A 357 -1.44 -7.84 26.21
N ALA A 358 -2.38 -7.34 27.00
CA ALA A 358 -2.32 -7.38 28.46
C ALA A 358 -2.12 -8.79 29.01
N ASN A 359 -1.54 -8.88 30.21
CA ASN A 359 -1.17 -10.16 30.84
C ASN A 359 -2.37 -11.13 30.98
N ARG A 360 -3.56 -10.62 31.29
CA ARG A 360 -4.79 -11.42 31.40
C ARG A 360 -5.18 -12.17 30.12
N TYR A 361 -4.77 -11.69 28.95
CA TYR A 361 -5.05 -12.31 27.65
C TYR A 361 -3.92 -13.24 27.19
N ARG A 362 -2.88 -13.38 28.01
CA ARG A 362 -1.75 -14.29 27.82
C ARG A 362 -1.40 -14.97 29.15
N PRO A 363 -2.35 -15.61 29.86
CA PRO A 363 -2.07 -16.15 31.18
C PRO A 363 -1.05 -17.29 31.12
N GLU A 364 -0.30 -17.47 32.20
CA GLU A 364 0.57 -18.64 32.36
C GLU A 364 -0.23 -19.94 32.41
N ASN A 365 0.31 -20.98 31.78
CA ASN A 365 -0.27 -22.32 31.82
C ASN A 365 0.36 -23.08 32.98
N LYS A 366 -0.42 -23.57 33.94
CA LYS A 366 0.09 -24.41 35.03
C LYS A 366 -0.33 -25.86 34.79
N VAL A 367 0.64 -26.76 34.68
CA VAL A 367 0.41 -28.21 34.61
C VAL A 367 1.15 -28.84 35.76
N ASN A 368 0.40 -29.41 36.71
CA ASN A 368 0.94 -29.86 38.01
C ASN A 368 1.68 -28.70 38.69
N ASP A 369 2.93 -28.91 39.11
CA ASP A 369 3.79 -27.91 39.75
C ASP A 369 4.64 -27.10 38.76
N GLN A 370 4.47 -27.29 37.45
CA GLN A 370 5.24 -26.59 36.42
C GLN A 370 4.42 -25.47 35.77
N THR A 371 5.03 -24.29 35.66
CA THR A 371 4.50 -23.12 34.96
C THR A 371 5.12 -23.02 33.56
N PHE A 372 4.26 -22.96 32.55
CA PHE A 372 4.64 -22.80 31.15
C PHE A 372 4.17 -21.45 30.62
N LEU A 373 4.97 -20.88 29.71
CA LEU A 373 4.60 -19.65 29.02
C LEU A 373 3.41 -19.87 28.09
N HIS A 374 2.57 -18.86 27.97
CA HIS A 374 1.50 -18.81 26.98
C HIS A 374 2.09 -18.88 25.56
N GLY A 375 1.42 -19.54 24.61
CA GLY A 375 1.92 -19.69 23.22
C GLY A 375 2.26 -18.35 22.55
N HIS A 376 1.41 -17.33 22.69
CA HIS A 376 1.73 -15.97 22.20
C HIS A 376 2.99 -15.38 22.86
N THR A 377 3.18 -15.60 24.16
CA THR A 377 4.36 -15.11 24.89
C THR A 377 5.63 -15.76 24.35
N VAL A 378 5.61 -17.06 24.02
CA VAL A 378 6.74 -17.75 23.37
C VAL A 378 7.09 -17.10 22.03
N THR A 379 6.10 -16.75 21.21
CA THR A 379 6.32 -16.04 19.93
C THR A 379 6.94 -14.66 20.15
N TYR A 380 6.42 -13.87 21.10
CA TYR A 380 7.00 -12.56 21.41
C TYR A 380 8.42 -12.65 21.98
N THR A 381 8.72 -13.67 22.79
CA THR A 381 10.09 -13.90 23.30
C THR A 381 11.05 -14.09 22.13
N ARG A 382 10.70 -14.91 21.14
CA ARG A 382 11.53 -15.09 19.93
C ARG A 382 11.74 -13.79 19.16
N ILE A 383 10.70 -12.94 19.06
CA ILE A 383 10.81 -11.62 18.42
C ILE A 383 11.77 -10.70 19.19
N LEU A 384 11.73 -10.73 20.52
CA LEU A 384 12.61 -9.93 21.37
C LEU A 384 14.06 -10.42 21.33
N GLU A 385 14.29 -11.73 21.37
CA GLU A 385 15.61 -12.34 21.18
C GLU A 385 16.18 -11.95 19.82
N PHE A 386 15.36 -12.05 18.78
CA PHE A 386 15.71 -11.63 17.43
C PHE A 386 16.11 -10.14 17.36
N ASN A 387 15.33 -9.25 17.99
CA ASN A 387 15.69 -7.84 18.07
C ASN A 387 17.04 -7.65 18.79
N GLN A 388 17.31 -8.38 19.87
CA GLN A 388 18.61 -8.29 20.56
C GLN A 388 19.76 -8.78 19.68
N GLU A 389 19.60 -9.91 18.98
CA GLU A 389 20.58 -10.41 18.02
C GLU A 389 20.88 -9.38 16.92
N LEU A 390 19.83 -8.81 16.31
CA LEU A 390 19.97 -7.75 15.31
C LEU A 390 20.67 -6.51 15.88
N LYS A 391 20.34 -6.10 17.11
CA LYS A 391 20.97 -4.96 17.77
C LYS A 391 22.47 -5.17 17.92
N VAL A 392 22.89 -6.35 18.34
CA VAL A 392 24.31 -6.71 18.47
C VAL A 392 24.99 -6.69 17.10
N LEU A 393 24.37 -7.28 16.08
CA LEU A 393 24.90 -7.26 14.71
C LEU A 393 25.10 -5.83 14.20
N ILE A 394 24.09 -4.97 14.34
CA ILE A 394 24.16 -3.56 13.90
C ILE A 394 25.22 -2.79 14.70
N THR A 395 25.28 -2.98 16.02
CA THR A 395 26.25 -2.29 16.89
C THR A 395 27.68 -2.69 16.54
N ASN A 396 27.91 -3.97 16.23
CA ASN A 396 29.21 -4.45 15.77
C ASN A 396 29.60 -3.86 14.40
N MET A 397 28.61 -3.58 13.53
CA MET A 397 28.86 -2.88 12.26
C MET A 397 29.24 -1.40 12.47
N THR A 398 28.62 -0.71 13.43
CA THR A 398 28.90 0.71 13.69
C THR A 398 30.19 0.93 14.47
N ASN A 399 30.63 -0.05 15.26
CA ASN A 399 31.81 0.04 16.13
C ASN A 399 33.08 -0.56 15.50
N ALA A 400 33.08 -0.91 14.21
CA ALA A 400 34.32 -1.23 13.50
C ALA A 400 35.27 -0.01 13.54
N PRO A 401 36.56 -0.17 13.89
CA PRO A 401 37.41 0.96 14.27
C PRO A 401 37.69 1.88 13.08
N ALA A 402 37.13 3.09 13.14
CA ALA A 402 37.66 4.25 12.43
C ALA A 402 39.01 4.62 13.07
N GLN A 403 40.11 4.12 12.51
CA GLN A 403 41.43 4.64 12.85
C GLN A 403 41.63 6.03 12.21
N THR A 404 42.24 6.90 13.01
CA THR A 404 42.69 8.27 12.76
C THR A 404 41.62 9.36 12.57
N GLN A 405 41.50 10.15 13.65
CA GLN A 405 41.06 11.53 13.66
C GLN A 405 41.69 12.32 12.51
N SER A 406 40.86 12.76 11.57
CA SER A 406 41.08 13.96 10.75
C SER A 406 39.90 14.13 9.80
N SER A 407 39.08 15.15 10.09
CA SER A 407 38.08 15.78 9.23
C SER A 407 37.10 14.89 8.43
N MET A 408 35.82 14.93 8.85
CA MET A 408 34.64 14.31 8.22
C MET A 408 34.40 14.66 6.73
N GLU A 409 35.26 15.46 6.10
CA GLU A 409 35.14 15.87 4.71
C GLU A 409 36.04 15.06 3.76
N ALA A 410 37.10 14.42 4.24
CA ALA A 410 37.99 13.61 3.41
C ALA A 410 37.47 12.17 3.13
N LEU A 411 36.52 11.69 3.93
CA LEU A 411 36.02 10.30 3.89
C LEU A 411 34.90 10.04 2.86
N LYS A 412 34.46 11.06 2.11
CA LYS A 412 33.40 10.90 1.10
C LYS A 412 33.87 10.36 -0.25
N GLN A 413 35.18 10.16 -0.45
CA GLN A 413 35.75 9.90 -1.78
C GLN A 413 36.42 8.53 -2.01
N SER A 414 36.50 7.61 -1.04
CA SER A 414 37.09 6.28 -1.31
C SER A 414 36.04 5.18 -1.49
N ASP A 415 35.87 4.72 -2.74
CA ASP A 415 35.04 3.57 -3.10
C ASP A 415 35.50 2.26 -2.43
N HIS A 416 36.72 2.24 -1.90
CA HIS A 416 37.32 1.11 -1.19
C HIS A 416 36.61 0.80 0.14
N MET A 417 36.06 1.79 0.84
CA MET A 417 35.33 1.56 2.10
C MET A 417 33.89 1.05 1.88
N LYS A 418 33.22 1.47 0.79
CA LYS A 418 31.90 0.95 0.41
C LYS A 418 31.93 -0.55 0.08
N ASN A 419 33.04 -1.03 -0.49
CA ASN A 419 33.23 -2.46 -0.77
C ASN A 419 33.61 -3.27 0.47
N ASN A 420 34.27 -2.68 1.46
CA ASN A 420 34.58 -3.36 2.73
C ASN A 420 33.39 -3.40 3.71
N LEU A 421 32.51 -2.39 3.71
CA LEU A 421 31.23 -2.43 4.44
C LEU A 421 30.30 -3.55 3.96
N LYS A 422 30.39 -3.95 2.68
CA LYS A 422 29.68 -5.12 2.14
C LYS A 422 30.26 -6.47 2.61
N LYS A 423 31.49 -6.49 3.16
CA LYS A 423 32.24 -7.72 3.47
C LYS A 423 32.17 -8.16 4.94
N ILE A 424 31.84 -7.28 5.89
CA ILE A 424 32.09 -7.57 7.33
C ILE A 424 30.96 -8.37 8.00
N ILE A 425 29.72 -8.35 7.50
CA ILE A 425 28.68 -9.40 7.59
C ILE A 425 27.75 -9.14 6.40
N ARG A 426 27.34 -10.17 5.66
CA ARG A 426 26.55 -10.00 4.45
C ARG A 426 25.19 -9.41 4.80
N LEU A 427 24.73 -8.40 4.05
CA LEU A 427 23.33 -7.92 4.06
C LEU A 427 22.34 -9.11 4.03
N ASP A 428 22.75 -10.19 3.36
CA ASP A 428 22.06 -11.48 3.30
C ASP A 428 21.77 -12.10 4.68
N THR A 429 22.66 -12.00 5.66
CA THR A 429 22.46 -12.56 7.01
C THR A 429 21.41 -11.77 7.79
N ILE A 430 21.46 -10.43 7.73
CA ILE A 430 20.45 -9.55 8.33
C ILE A 430 19.09 -9.77 7.64
N MET A 431 19.09 -9.98 6.32
CA MET A 431 17.89 -10.27 5.56
C MET A 431 17.34 -11.67 5.83
N GLN A 432 18.18 -12.70 5.98
CA GLN A 432 17.75 -14.04 6.40
C GLN A 432 17.09 -13.99 7.77
N LYS A 433 17.72 -13.31 8.71
CA LYS A 433 17.17 -13.03 10.03
C LYS A 433 15.82 -12.29 9.90
N TRP A 434 15.74 -11.22 9.11
CA TRP A 434 14.48 -10.52 8.89
C TRP A 434 13.37 -11.41 8.28
N LEU A 435 13.74 -12.35 7.41
CA LEU A 435 12.80 -13.33 6.85
C LEU A 435 12.29 -14.32 7.89
N GLU A 436 13.15 -14.76 8.82
CA GLU A 436 12.74 -15.56 9.98
C GLU A 436 11.75 -14.79 10.85
N LEU A 437 12.03 -13.52 11.15
CA LEU A 437 11.10 -12.65 11.90
C LEU A 437 9.75 -12.53 11.18
N TYR A 438 9.76 -12.32 9.86
CA TYR A 438 8.54 -12.26 9.06
C TYR A 438 7.75 -13.58 9.12
N GLN A 439 8.44 -14.73 9.11
CA GLN A 439 7.81 -16.06 9.25
C GLN A 439 7.28 -16.34 10.67
N ILE A 440 7.83 -15.70 11.70
CA ILE A 440 7.31 -15.81 13.07
C ILE A 440 6.04 -14.97 13.24
N ILE A 441 5.96 -13.83 12.55
CA ILE A 441 4.80 -12.93 12.56
C ILE A 441 3.64 -13.45 11.70
N TYR A 442 3.94 -14.18 10.62
CA TYR A 442 2.97 -14.80 9.71
C TYR A 442 2.56 -16.20 10.20
#